data_AF-A0A9E2QLR7-F1
#
_entry.id   AF-A0A9E2QLR7-F1
#
_cell.length_a   1.000
_cell.length_b   1.000
_cell.length_c   1.000
_cell.angle_alpha   90.00
_cell.angle_beta   90.00
_cell.angle_gamma   90.00
#
_symmetry.space_group_name_H-M   'P 1'
#
loop_
_entity.id
_entity.type
_entity.pdbx_description
1 polymer ?
#
loop_
_entity_poly.entity_id
_entity_poly.type
_entity_poly.pdbx_seq_one_letter_code
_entity_poly.pdbx_strand_id
1 'polypeptide(L)'
;MNTLLSKKIKILPQKPGIYLFLAKGQSTSGGKGKTGNIIYIGKAKNLKKRVSSYFQKSKNVTADKLVMISKIAGLEYIITDNETEALLLEANLIKKHQPQFNIILKDDKNFLYIKLNLEQEWARVEFVRRPQIVVNKNNKINKVNKIVNRVNKYFGPYASADSARRTVKLLSRIFKFCTCKNFTKKSCLKFHLGWCVCPAETKISNSDYRKIFVHVAKFLKGQTNEILRELKIEMKKSSNQKSMKKPPIFAIKFKPLKK
;
A
#
# COMPACT_ATOMS: atom_id res chain seq x y z
N MET A 1 38.38 0.68 6.50
CA MET A 1 36.93 0.87 6.76
C MET A 1 36.80 1.74 8.00
N ASN A 2 35.98 2.79 7.97
CA ASN A 2 35.81 3.70 9.12
C ASN A 2 35.27 2.94 10.35
N THR A 3 35.87 3.13 11.53
CA THR A 3 35.51 2.46 12.79
C THR A 3 34.06 2.70 13.23
N LEU A 4 33.47 3.83 12.84
CA LEU A 4 32.07 4.15 13.13
C LEU A 4 31.09 3.31 12.28
N LEU A 5 31.44 3.07 11.01
CA LEU A 5 30.60 2.32 10.08
C LEU A 5 30.56 0.84 10.47
N SER A 6 31.69 0.27 10.88
CA SER A 6 31.75 -1.12 11.34
C SER A 6 30.92 -1.36 12.61
N LYS A 7 30.93 -0.41 13.56
CA LYS A 7 30.04 -0.43 14.74
C LYS A 7 28.57 -0.39 14.33
N LYS A 8 28.17 0.51 13.43
CA LYS A 8 26.79 0.61 12.92
C LYS A 8 26.31 -0.68 12.26
N ILE A 9 27.16 -1.37 11.51
CA ILE A 9 26.80 -2.64 10.83
C ILE A 9 26.52 -3.74 11.85
N LYS A 10 27.30 -3.83 12.94
CA LYS A 10 27.13 -4.87 13.98
C LYS A 10 25.78 -4.80 14.68
N ILE A 11 25.25 -3.59 14.88
CA ILE A 11 23.98 -3.34 15.58
C ILE A 11 22.74 -3.35 14.67
N LEU A 12 22.89 -3.64 13.37
CA LEU A 12 21.75 -3.70 12.47
C LEU A 12 20.74 -4.78 12.90
N PRO A 13 19.44 -4.52 12.75
CA PRO A 13 18.41 -5.49 13.06
C PRO A 13 18.41 -6.65 12.05
N GLN A 14 17.99 -7.82 12.51
CA GLN A 14 17.72 -8.98 11.67
C GLN A 14 16.28 -8.97 11.14
N LYS A 15 15.87 -7.85 10.54
CA LYS A 15 14.50 -7.61 10.05
C LYS A 15 14.52 -7.22 8.56
N PRO A 16 13.38 -7.37 7.85
CA PRO A 16 13.24 -6.82 6.52
C PRO A 16 13.25 -5.29 6.55
N GLY A 17 13.74 -4.69 5.47
CA GLY A 17 13.79 -3.25 5.37
C GLY A 17 14.65 -2.73 4.22
N ILE A 18 14.86 -1.41 4.23
CA ILE A 18 15.69 -0.67 3.29
C ILE A 18 16.97 -0.23 3.99
N TYR A 19 18.10 -0.28 3.29
CA TYR A 19 19.34 0.38 3.70
C TYR A 19 19.73 1.44 2.66
N LEU A 20 20.36 2.51 3.15
CA LEU A 20 20.84 3.62 2.35
C LEU A 20 22.32 3.82 2.63
N PHE A 21 23.14 3.82 1.58
CA PHE A 21 24.54 4.20 1.68
C PHE A 21 24.70 5.67 1.35
N LEU A 22 25.48 6.35 2.19
CA LEU A 22 25.75 7.78 2.10
C LEU A 22 27.22 8.03 1.77
N ALA A 23 27.52 9.01 0.91
CA ALA A 23 28.89 9.49 0.64
C ALA A 23 29.39 10.50 1.69
N LYS A 24 30.70 10.77 1.68
CA LYS A 24 31.33 11.83 2.50
C LYS A 24 30.87 13.19 1.98
N GLY A 25 30.25 13.97 2.86
CA GLY A 25 29.67 15.28 2.57
C GLY A 25 28.54 15.54 3.56
N GLN A 26 28.21 16.81 3.81
CA GLN A 26 27.34 17.32 4.87
C GLN A 26 26.42 16.30 5.59
N SER A 27 26.74 16.13 6.87
CA SER A 27 25.99 15.37 7.85
C SER A 27 24.52 15.81 7.92
N THR A 28 23.59 14.86 7.89
CA THR A 28 22.25 15.00 8.50
C THR A 28 22.31 14.62 9.99
N SER A 29 23.26 15.20 10.72
CA SER A 29 23.15 15.33 12.17
C SER A 29 22.13 16.44 12.44
N GLY A 30 20.88 16.05 12.69
CA GLY A 30 19.81 16.97 13.06
C GLY A 30 18.84 17.21 11.90
N GLY A 31 17.58 16.85 12.13
CA GLY A 31 16.54 16.94 11.11
C GLY A 31 16.39 18.36 10.57
N LYS A 32 16.77 18.57 9.31
CA LYS A 32 16.25 19.53 8.34
C LYS A 32 17.00 19.34 7.03
N GLY A 33 16.27 19.46 5.92
CA GLY A 33 16.61 18.78 4.68
C GLY A 33 17.81 19.35 3.93
N LYS A 34 18.72 18.45 3.55
CA LYS A 34 19.32 18.41 2.21
C LYS A 34 19.39 16.94 1.77
N THR A 35 18.84 16.64 0.61
CA THR A 35 18.77 15.30 -0.02
C THR A 35 20.09 14.87 -0.68
N GLY A 36 21.18 15.56 -0.40
CA GLY A 36 22.48 15.29 -1.00
C GLY A 36 23.23 14.30 -0.13
N ASN A 37 23.44 13.09 -0.66
CA ASN A 37 24.55 12.15 -0.38
C ASN A 37 24.12 10.68 -0.39
N ILE A 38 22.86 10.35 -0.65
CA ILE A 38 22.45 8.96 -0.89
C ILE A 38 23.06 8.50 -2.22
N ILE A 39 24.01 7.59 -2.15
CA ILE A 39 24.70 7.03 -3.31
C ILE A 39 24.11 5.69 -3.75
N TYR A 40 23.47 4.98 -2.83
CA TYR A 40 22.82 3.70 -3.11
C TYR A 40 21.69 3.41 -2.13
N ILE A 41 20.63 2.78 -2.63
CA ILE A 41 19.48 2.31 -1.88
C ILE A 41 19.25 0.85 -2.24
N GLY A 42 19.05 0.00 -1.23
CA GLY A 42 18.70 -1.39 -1.47
C GLY A 42 17.76 -1.96 -0.42
N LYS A 43 17.00 -2.98 -0.79
CA LYS A 43 16.19 -3.78 0.12
C LYS A 43 16.93 -4.98 0.69
N ALA A 44 16.49 -5.44 1.85
CA ALA A 44 16.98 -6.65 2.49
C ALA A 44 15.84 -7.42 3.17
N LYS A 45 15.85 -8.76 3.09
CA LYS A 45 15.05 -9.62 3.99
C LYS A 45 15.60 -9.59 5.42
N ASN A 46 16.93 -9.43 5.53
CA ASN A 46 17.65 -9.31 6.79
C ASN A 46 18.72 -8.23 6.60
N LEU A 47 18.48 -7.04 7.17
CA LEU A 47 19.36 -5.88 7.05
C LEU A 47 20.80 -6.18 7.47
N LYS A 48 20.99 -6.84 8.62
CA LYS A 48 22.33 -7.19 9.13
C LYS A 48 23.10 -8.08 8.15
N LYS A 49 22.50 -9.19 7.69
CA LYS A 49 23.16 -10.11 6.74
C LYS A 49 23.48 -9.41 5.42
N ARG A 50 22.51 -8.66 4.86
CA ARG A 50 22.65 -8.02 3.54
C ARG A 50 23.68 -6.90 3.53
N VAL A 51 23.71 -6.06 4.56
CA VAL A 51 24.71 -4.98 4.62
C VAL A 51 26.09 -5.54 4.89
N SER A 52 26.22 -6.52 5.80
CA SER A 52 27.51 -7.15 6.11
C SER A 52 28.15 -7.81 4.88
N SER A 53 27.36 -8.35 3.94
CA SER A 53 27.90 -8.99 2.73
C SER A 53 28.66 -8.04 1.80
N TYR A 54 28.39 -6.73 1.84
CA TYR A 54 29.17 -5.75 1.04
C TYR A 54 30.62 -5.60 1.54
N PHE A 55 30.86 -5.96 2.80
CA PHE A 55 32.10 -5.69 3.50
C PHE A 55 32.90 -6.96 3.82
N GLN A 56 32.36 -8.12 3.48
CA GLN A 56 33.08 -9.38 3.53
C GLN A 56 34.00 -9.48 2.30
N LYS A 57 35.24 -9.97 2.51
CA LYS A 57 36.16 -10.29 1.41
C LYS A 57 35.55 -11.43 0.59
N SER A 58 34.88 -11.12 -0.52
CA SER A 58 34.38 -12.12 -1.47
C SER A 58 35.06 -11.94 -2.82
N LYS A 59 35.37 -13.05 -3.50
CA LYS A 59 36.07 -13.06 -4.79
C LYS A 59 35.20 -12.58 -5.97
N ASN A 60 33.90 -12.31 -5.77
CA ASN A 60 32.92 -12.08 -6.83
C ASN A 60 32.19 -10.72 -6.73
N VAL A 61 32.89 -9.66 -6.31
CA VAL A 61 32.33 -8.29 -6.30
C VAL A 61 32.63 -7.60 -7.63
N THR A 62 31.61 -7.07 -8.31
CA THR A 62 31.80 -6.31 -9.55
C THR A 62 32.57 -5.00 -9.30
N ALA A 63 33.30 -4.52 -10.32
CA ALA A 63 34.07 -3.27 -10.23
C ALA A 63 33.20 -2.09 -9.74
N ASP A 64 31.99 -1.94 -10.27
CA ASP A 64 31.05 -0.89 -9.86
C ASP A 64 30.69 -0.94 -8.38
N LYS A 65 30.52 -2.16 -7.82
CA LYS A 65 30.24 -2.33 -6.39
C LYS A 65 31.46 -1.96 -5.55
N LEU A 66 32.68 -2.26 -6.00
CA LEU A 66 33.89 -1.85 -5.29
C LEU A 66 34.03 -0.32 -5.26
N VAL A 67 33.76 0.35 -6.38
CA VAL A 67 33.73 1.82 -6.47
C VAL A 67 32.66 2.42 -5.58
N MET A 68 31.47 1.80 -5.53
CA MET A 68 30.42 2.22 -4.62
C MET A 68 30.87 2.08 -3.16
N ILE A 69 31.43 0.93 -2.78
CA ILE A 69 31.88 0.62 -1.42
C ILE A 69 32.96 1.60 -0.97
N SER A 70 33.91 1.98 -1.83
CA SER A 70 34.97 2.93 -1.50
C SER A 70 34.44 4.34 -1.19
N LYS A 71 33.28 4.71 -1.73
CA LYS A 71 32.61 5.98 -1.49
C LYS A 71 31.70 5.98 -0.25
N ILE A 72 31.43 4.84 0.39
CA ILE A 72 30.55 4.76 1.56
C ILE A 72 31.19 5.45 2.77
N ALA A 73 30.52 6.48 3.26
CA ALA A 73 30.85 7.19 4.49
C ALA A 73 29.81 6.97 5.59
N GLY A 74 28.57 6.65 5.22
CA GLY A 74 27.46 6.51 6.15
C GLY A 74 26.48 5.41 5.75
N LEU A 75 25.70 4.99 6.74
CA LEU A 75 24.66 3.99 6.63
C LEU A 75 23.44 4.41 7.43
N GLU A 76 22.29 4.36 6.77
CA GLU A 76 20.96 4.49 7.36
C GLU A 76 20.08 3.30 6.96
N TYR A 77 18.99 3.06 7.70
CA TYR A 77 18.04 2.01 7.38
C TYR A 77 16.63 2.33 7.84
N ILE A 78 15.65 1.68 7.20
CA ILE A 78 14.23 1.74 7.54
C ILE A 78 13.73 0.30 7.68
N ILE A 79 13.15 -0.05 8.82
CA ILE A 79 12.52 -1.36 9.04
C ILE A 79 11.14 -1.36 8.40
N THR A 80 10.79 -2.45 7.72
CA THR A 80 9.43 -2.68 7.18
C THR A 80 8.80 -3.90 7.85
N ASP A 81 7.49 -4.04 7.73
CA ASP A 81 6.75 -5.16 8.31
C ASP A 81 6.93 -6.44 7.49
N ASN A 82 7.13 -6.31 6.17
CA ASN A 82 7.33 -7.43 5.26
C ASN A 82 8.19 -7.09 4.02
N GLU A 83 8.50 -8.10 3.21
CA GLU A 83 9.33 -7.98 2.00
C GLU A 83 8.67 -7.18 0.88
N THR A 84 7.34 -7.25 0.77
CA THR A 84 6.57 -6.54 -0.27
C THR A 84 6.60 -5.04 -0.02
N GLU A 85 6.47 -4.63 1.25
CA GLU A 85 6.61 -3.25 1.67
C GLU A 85 8.04 -2.73 1.45
N ALA A 86 9.06 -3.54 1.77
CA ALA A 86 10.46 -3.21 1.45
C ALA A 86 10.63 -2.99 -0.06
N LEU A 87 10.15 -3.90 -0.91
CA LEU A 87 10.25 -3.74 -2.37
C LEU A 87 9.62 -2.43 -2.87
N LEU A 88 8.45 -2.07 -2.33
CA LEU A 88 7.79 -0.83 -2.71
C LEU A 88 8.56 0.40 -2.25
N LEU A 89 8.97 0.41 -0.98
CA LEU A 89 9.65 1.54 -0.38
C LEU A 89 10.99 1.79 -1.09
N GLU A 90 11.71 0.72 -1.46
CA GLU A 90 12.92 0.78 -2.29
C GLU A 90 12.64 1.48 -3.61
N ALA A 91 11.66 1.01 -4.38
CA ALA A 91 11.33 1.57 -5.68
C ALA A 91 10.96 3.06 -5.58
N ASN A 92 10.16 3.44 -4.57
CA ASN A 92 9.79 4.83 -4.33
C ASN A 92 11.00 5.70 -3.97
N LEU A 93 11.90 5.20 -3.12
CA LEU A 93 13.09 5.93 -2.70
C LEU A 93 14.11 6.07 -3.82
N ILE A 94 14.33 5.03 -4.64
CA ILE A 94 15.18 5.10 -5.84
C ILE A 94 14.60 6.13 -6.82
N LYS A 95 13.28 6.10 -7.07
CA LYS A 95 12.63 7.07 -7.97
C LYS A 95 12.74 8.52 -7.46
N LYS A 96 12.65 8.71 -6.15
CA LYS A 96 12.74 10.03 -5.50
C LYS A 96 14.16 10.58 -5.47
N HIS A 97 15.15 9.75 -5.15
CA HIS A 97 16.51 10.18 -4.88
C HIS A 97 17.47 9.98 -6.05
N GLN A 98 17.11 9.13 -7.02
CA GLN A 98 17.91 8.74 -8.18
C GLN A 98 19.40 8.54 -7.84
N PRO A 99 19.72 7.63 -6.89
CA PRO A 99 21.09 7.47 -6.42
C PRO A 99 22.03 7.02 -7.55
N GLN A 100 23.24 7.55 -7.57
CA GLN A 100 24.22 7.34 -8.63
C GLN A 100 24.49 5.87 -8.97
N PHE A 101 24.53 4.99 -7.96
CA PHE A 101 24.86 3.57 -8.15
C PHE A 101 23.63 2.65 -8.27
N ASN A 102 22.41 3.20 -8.26
CA ASN A 102 21.21 2.42 -8.54
C ASN A 102 20.94 2.40 -10.04
N ILE A 103 20.81 1.20 -10.62
CA ILE A 103 20.30 1.05 -11.98
C ILE A 103 18.82 1.43 -11.97
N ILE A 104 18.48 2.54 -12.62
CA ILE A 104 17.11 3.00 -12.80
C ILE A 104 16.55 2.27 -14.02
N LEU A 105 15.85 1.17 -13.80
CA LEU A 105 15.09 0.50 -14.86
C LEU A 105 13.96 1.44 -15.31
N LYS A 106 13.99 1.86 -16.58
CA LYS A 106 13.00 2.77 -17.18
C LYS A 106 11.61 2.12 -17.37
N ASP A 107 11.48 0.83 -17.10
CA ASP A 107 10.20 0.12 -17.14
C ASP A 107 9.32 0.50 -15.95
N ASP A 108 8.68 1.64 -16.14
CA ASP A 108 7.87 2.34 -15.17
C ASP A 108 6.47 1.68 -15.09
N LYS A 109 6.42 0.42 -14.61
CA LYS A 109 5.16 -0.15 -14.12
C LYS A 109 4.80 0.57 -12.82
N ASN A 110 4.34 1.82 -12.95
CA ASN A 110 3.86 2.62 -11.85
C ASN A 110 2.79 1.81 -11.10
N PHE A 111 3.11 1.41 -9.88
CA PHE A 111 2.24 0.61 -9.04
C PHE A 111 0.86 1.26 -8.93
N LEU A 112 -0.19 0.46 -9.13
CA LEU A 112 -1.55 0.95 -8.99
C LEU A 112 -2.00 0.77 -7.54
N TYR A 113 -2.66 1.77 -7.01
CA TYR A 113 -3.31 1.74 -5.70
C TYR A 113 -4.81 1.86 -5.90
N ILE A 114 -5.55 1.17 -5.04
CA ILE A 114 -6.99 1.32 -4.86
C ILE A 114 -7.19 2.41 -3.81
N LYS A 115 -7.76 3.54 -4.21
CA LYS A 115 -8.20 4.60 -3.31
C LYS A 115 -9.70 4.42 -3.06
N LEU A 116 -10.09 4.30 -1.80
CA LEU A 116 -11.47 4.46 -1.36
C LEU A 116 -11.66 5.94 -1.03
N ASN A 117 -12.41 6.64 -1.87
CA ASN A 117 -12.77 8.03 -1.67
C ASN A 117 -14.06 8.10 -0.85
N LEU A 118 -13.96 8.51 0.42
CA LEU A 118 -15.11 8.65 1.32
C LEU A 118 -15.54 10.11 1.51
N GLU A 119 -14.80 11.07 0.93
CA GLU A 119 -15.05 12.52 1.05
C GLU A 119 -16.17 12.97 0.14
N GLN A 120 -16.25 12.36 -1.04
CA GLN A 120 -17.36 12.63 -1.94
C GLN A 120 -18.69 12.31 -1.27
N GLU A 121 -19.74 13.02 -1.70
CA GLU A 121 -21.10 12.76 -1.29
C GLU A 121 -21.34 11.24 -1.34
N TRP A 122 -21.23 10.62 -2.51
CA TRP A 122 -21.26 9.17 -2.63
C TRP A 122 -19.86 8.58 -2.66
N ALA A 123 -19.55 7.65 -1.74
CA ALA A 123 -18.25 6.99 -1.68
C ALA A 123 -17.90 6.23 -2.96
N ARG A 124 -16.63 6.23 -3.37
CA ARG A 124 -16.17 5.62 -4.63
C ARG A 124 -14.84 4.90 -4.51
N VAL A 125 -14.63 3.95 -5.43
CA VAL A 125 -13.31 3.35 -5.66
C VAL A 125 -12.65 4.05 -6.83
N GLU A 126 -11.43 4.52 -6.63
CA GLU A 126 -10.58 5.15 -7.64
C GLU A 126 -9.27 4.36 -7.76
N PHE A 127 -8.68 4.36 -8.95
CA PHE A 127 -7.34 3.81 -9.16
C PHE A 127 -6.35 4.96 -9.29
N VAL A 128 -5.31 4.96 -8.46
CA VAL A 128 -4.29 6.02 -8.46
C VAL A 128 -2.90 5.41 -8.57
N ARG A 129 -2.02 6.03 -9.37
CA ARG A 129 -0.62 5.61 -9.52
C ARG A 129 0.32 6.25 -8.49
N ARG A 130 -0.13 7.35 -7.88
CA ARG A 130 0.58 8.07 -6.82
C ARG A 130 -0.38 8.24 -5.65
N PRO A 131 -0.27 7.45 -4.57
CA PRO A 131 -0.95 7.81 -3.33
C PRO A 131 -0.37 9.16 -2.92
N GLN A 132 -1.21 10.16 -2.67
CA GLN A 132 -0.73 11.43 -2.11
C GLN A 132 -0.30 11.16 -0.67
N ILE A 133 0.95 10.71 -0.49
CA ILE A 133 1.61 10.72 0.80
C ILE A 133 2.00 12.17 1.03
N VAL A 134 1.14 12.95 1.69
CA VAL A 134 1.57 14.27 2.18
C VAL A 134 2.56 14.02 3.31
N VAL A 135 3.83 14.15 2.96
CA VAL A 135 4.92 14.30 3.91
C VAL A 135 4.82 15.76 4.38
N ASN A 136 4.39 15.98 5.63
CA ASN A 136 4.46 17.33 6.20
C ASN A 136 5.91 17.82 6.17
N LYS A 137 6.11 19.12 5.93
CA LYS A 137 7.39 19.85 5.79
C LYS A 137 8.45 19.58 6.89
N ASN A 138 8.10 18.86 7.96
CA ASN A 138 8.94 18.61 9.12
C ASN A 138 9.66 17.25 9.13
N ASN A 139 9.68 16.48 8.03
CA ASN A 139 10.44 15.23 7.87
C ASN A 139 10.25 14.16 8.97
N LYS A 140 9.26 14.30 9.84
CA LYS A 140 8.80 13.21 10.70
C LYS A 140 7.88 12.35 9.86
N ILE A 141 8.34 11.15 9.52
CA ILE A 141 7.48 10.02 9.17
C ILE A 141 6.71 9.69 10.45
N ASN A 142 5.71 10.50 10.77
CA ASN A 142 4.66 10.05 11.66
C ASN A 142 4.12 8.79 10.99
N LYS A 143 4.12 7.67 11.73
CA LYS A 143 3.29 6.47 11.49
C LYS A 143 2.35 6.68 10.31
N VAL A 144 2.43 5.82 9.29
CA VAL A 144 1.70 5.73 8.01
C VAL A 144 0.19 6.12 8.02
N ASN A 145 -0.38 6.55 9.14
CA ASN A 145 -1.77 6.82 9.40
C ASN A 145 -2.14 8.18 10.04
N LYS A 146 -1.31 9.25 10.12
CA LYS A 146 -1.72 10.41 10.98
C LYS A 146 -2.06 11.79 10.41
N ILE A 147 -1.55 12.30 9.28
CA ILE A 147 -1.82 13.74 8.97
C ILE A 147 -2.02 14.05 7.47
N VAL A 148 -2.76 13.21 6.75
CA VAL A 148 -3.25 13.55 5.41
C VAL A 148 -4.68 13.06 5.25
N ASN A 149 -5.63 13.93 5.58
CA ASN A 149 -7.07 13.82 5.35
C ASN A 149 -7.71 12.48 5.74
N ARG A 150 -8.30 12.47 6.94
CA ARG A 150 -8.94 11.38 7.70
C ARG A 150 -10.03 10.54 6.98
N VAL A 151 -10.23 10.70 5.67
CA VAL A 151 -11.42 10.21 5.00
C VAL A 151 -11.08 9.29 3.81
N ASN A 152 -10.03 9.57 3.04
CA ASN A 152 -9.64 8.71 1.91
C ASN A 152 -8.65 7.62 2.34
N LYS A 153 -8.88 6.38 1.90
CA LYS A 153 -8.02 5.22 2.25
C LYS A 153 -7.37 4.64 1.02
N TYR A 154 -6.05 4.42 1.07
CA TYR A 154 -5.28 3.87 -0.04
C TYR A 154 -4.84 2.45 0.27
N PHE A 155 -5.01 1.55 -0.69
CA PHE A 155 -4.69 0.13 -0.59
C PHE A 155 -3.87 -0.31 -1.79
N GLY A 156 -2.85 -1.11 -1.55
CA GLY A 156 -1.84 -1.45 -2.55
C GLY A 156 -0.46 -1.37 -1.91
N PRO A 157 0.60 -1.40 -2.72
CA PRO A 157 0.65 -1.34 -4.18
C PRO A 157 0.20 -2.66 -4.82
N TYR A 158 -0.45 -2.58 -5.97
CA TYR A 158 -0.72 -3.74 -6.82
C TYR A 158 0.34 -3.84 -7.90
N ALA A 159 0.96 -5.03 -8.01
CA ALA A 159 2.03 -5.31 -8.97
C ALA A 159 1.63 -5.13 -10.44
N SER A 160 0.34 -5.23 -10.75
CA SER A 160 -0.22 -4.90 -12.05
C SER A 160 -1.58 -4.21 -11.93
N ALA A 161 -1.91 -3.37 -12.92
CA ALA A 161 -3.21 -2.73 -13.00
C ALA A 161 -4.35 -3.76 -13.03
N ASP A 162 -4.13 -4.90 -13.69
CA ASP A 162 -5.13 -5.96 -13.80
C ASP A 162 -5.34 -6.71 -12.49
N SER A 163 -4.31 -6.83 -11.65
CA SER A 163 -4.48 -7.34 -10.28
C SER A 163 -5.42 -6.45 -9.48
N ALA A 164 -5.17 -5.13 -9.47
CA ALA A 164 -6.02 -4.17 -8.77
C ALA A 164 -7.47 -4.18 -9.31
N ARG A 165 -7.64 -4.18 -10.64
CA ARG A 165 -8.96 -4.22 -11.28
C ARG A 165 -9.72 -5.50 -10.94
N ARG A 166 -9.06 -6.65 -10.95
CA ARG A 166 -9.67 -7.93 -10.53
C ARG A 166 -10.10 -7.91 -9.08
N THR A 167 -9.27 -7.36 -8.19
CA THR A 167 -9.64 -7.18 -6.78
C THR A 167 -10.88 -6.30 -6.62
N VAL A 168 -10.93 -5.12 -7.25
CA VAL A 168 -12.11 -4.24 -7.19
C VAL A 168 -13.34 -4.92 -7.79
N LYS A 169 -13.20 -5.65 -8.91
CA LYS A 169 -14.30 -6.40 -9.53
C LYS A 169 -14.87 -7.44 -8.55
N LEU A 170 -14.01 -8.21 -7.87
CA LEU A 170 -14.42 -9.18 -6.87
C LEU A 170 -15.14 -8.49 -5.70
N LEU A 171 -14.53 -7.45 -5.13
CA LEU A 171 -15.11 -6.68 -4.03
C LEU A 171 -16.47 -6.09 -4.40
N SER A 172 -16.63 -5.56 -5.61
CA SER A 172 -17.92 -5.01 -6.07
C SER A 172 -19.02 -6.07 -6.13
N ARG A 173 -18.68 -7.34 -6.39
CA ARG A 173 -19.67 -8.44 -6.39
C ARG A 173 -20.05 -8.89 -4.98
N ILE A 174 -19.09 -8.84 -4.05
CA ILE A 174 -19.26 -9.23 -2.64
C ILE A 174 -20.05 -8.15 -1.90
N PHE A 175 -19.55 -6.91 -1.96
CA PHE A 175 -20.06 -5.76 -1.19
C PHE A 175 -21.10 -4.94 -1.95
N LYS A 176 -21.40 -5.30 -3.21
CA LYS A 176 -22.47 -4.70 -4.04
C LYS A 176 -22.37 -3.17 -4.20
N PHE A 177 -21.18 -2.58 -4.20
CA PHE A 177 -21.00 -1.14 -4.49
C PHE A 177 -20.86 -0.86 -5.99
N CYS A 178 -21.18 0.37 -6.40
CA CYS A 178 -21.08 0.81 -7.79
C CYS A 178 -19.63 1.11 -8.21
N THR A 179 -19.28 0.66 -9.42
CA THR A 179 -17.98 0.95 -10.08
C THR A 179 -18.13 1.82 -11.34
N CYS A 180 -19.36 2.11 -11.78
CA CYS A 180 -19.63 3.00 -12.90
C CYS A 180 -19.48 4.48 -12.47
N LYS A 181 -19.36 5.40 -13.43
CA LYS A 181 -19.16 6.83 -13.12
C LYS A 181 -20.44 7.56 -12.72
N ASN A 182 -21.59 7.21 -13.30
CA ASN A 182 -22.83 7.98 -13.21
C ASN A 182 -23.95 7.30 -12.39
N PHE A 183 -23.61 6.45 -11.41
CA PHE A 183 -24.59 5.68 -10.61
C PHE A 183 -25.54 6.52 -9.75
N THR A 184 -25.28 7.82 -9.61
CA THR A 184 -26.16 8.76 -8.90
C THR A 184 -27.25 9.34 -9.79
N LYS A 185 -27.09 9.26 -11.12
CA LYS A 185 -28.04 9.82 -12.10
C LYS A 185 -28.78 8.75 -12.88
N LYS A 186 -28.16 7.60 -13.15
CA LYS A 186 -28.75 6.53 -13.95
C LYS A 186 -28.26 5.16 -13.50
N SER A 187 -29.16 4.19 -13.49
CA SER A 187 -28.82 2.77 -13.38
C SER A 187 -28.03 2.26 -14.58
N CYS A 188 -27.28 1.19 -14.37
CA CYS A 188 -26.54 0.50 -15.43
C CYS A 188 -26.90 -0.99 -15.46
N LEU A 189 -26.48 -1.71 -16.49
CA LEU A 189 -26.75 -3.15 -16.62
C LEU A 189 -26.36 -3.95 -15.35
N LYS A 190 -25.25 -3.60 -14.69
CA LYS A 190 -24.82 -4.27 -13.45
C LYS A 190 -25.84 -4.14 -12.33
N PHE A 191 -26.56 -3.02 -12.25
CA PHE A 191 -27.66 -2.86 -11.30
C PHE A 191 -28.83 -3.78 -11.63
N HIS A 192 -29.26 -3.81 -12.89
CA HIS A 192 -30.36 -4.69 -13.33
C HIS A 192 -30.04 -6.19 -13.17
N LEU A 193 -28.75 -6.55 -13.25
CA LEU A 193 -28.26 -7.91 -12.95
C LEU A 193 -28.10 -8.19 -11.44
N GLY A 194 -28.43 -7.24 -10.57
CA GLY A 194 -28.32 -7.37 -9.12
C GLY A 194 -26.87 -7.40 -8.60
N TRP A 195 -25.91 -6.84 -9.35
CA TRP A 195 -24.50 -6.84 -8.98
C TRP A 195 -24.06 -5.65 -8.14
N CYS A 196 -24.85 -4.58 -8.09
CA CYS A 196 -24.60 -3.44 -7.21
C CYS A 196 -25.91 -2.79 -6.73
N VAL A 197 -25.82 -2.02 -5.66
CA VAL A 197 -26.88 -1.15 -5.14
C VAL A 197 -26.68 0.24 -5.73
N CYS A 198 -27.56 0.65 -6.64
CA CYS A 198 -27.44 1.92 -7.36
C CYS A 198 -28.22 3.03 -6.64
N PRO A 199 -27.56 4.09 -6.15
CA PRO A 199 -28.23 5.24 -5.54
C PRO A 199 -29.35 5.89 -6.35
N ALA A 200 -29.22 5.93 -7.69
CA ALA A 200 -30.24 6.51 -8.56
C ALA A 200 -31.61 5.79 -8.50
N GLU A 201 -31.63 4.48 -8.25
CA GLU A 201 -32.86 3.66 -8.28
C GLU A 201 -33.27 3.14 -6.89
N THR A 202 -32.33 3.16 -5.94
CA THR A 202 -32.55 2.57 -4.62
C THR A 202 -32.74 3.66 -3.58
N LYS A 203 -33.65 3.44 -2.63
CA LYS A 203 -33.85 4.33 -1.48
C LYS A 203 -32.75 4.19 -0.40
N ILE A 204 -31.49 3.99 -0.83
CA ILE A 204 -30.35 3.87 0.08
C ILE A 204 -29.91 5.25 0.52
N SER A 205 -29.66 5.41 1.82
CA SER A 205 -29.10 6.65 2.34
C SER A 205 -27.60 6.75 2.00
N ASN A 206 -27.09 7.96 1.93
CA ASN A 206 -25.66 8.21 1.76
C ASN A 206 -24.82 7.52 2.85
N SER A 207 -25.25 7.65 4.11
CA SER A 207 -24.62 7.03 5.27
C SER A 207 -24.56 5.51 5.16
N ASP A 208 -25.64 4.87 4.72
CA ASP A 208 -25.68 3.41 4.59
C ASP A 208 -24.81 2.92 3.44
N TYR A 209 -24.79 3.67 2.33
CA TYR A 209 -23.89 3.36 1.22
C TYR A 209 -22.41 3.52 1.63
N ARG A 210 -22.07 4.52 2.46
CA ARG A 210 -20.72 4.70 3.03
C ARG A 210 -20.31 3.53 3.94
N LYS A 211 -21.23 2.93 4.70
CA LYS A 211 -20.93 1.75 5.55
C LYS A 211 -20.38 0.58 4.73
N ILE A 212 -20.87 0.39 3.49
CA ILE A 212 -20.33 -0.61 2.56
C ILE A 212 -18.81 -0.42 2.38
N PHE A 213 -18.37 0.82 2.16
CA PHE A 213 -16.96 1.13 1.95
C PHE A 213 -16.12 1.01 3.22
N VAL A 214 -16.71 1.19 4.41
CA VAL A 214 -16.03 0.88 5.68
C VAL A 214 -15.69 -0.61 5.74
N HIS A 215 -16.61 -1.49 5.33
CA HIS A 215 -16.36 -2.93 5.30
C HIS A 215 -15.35 -3.31 4.21
N VAL A 216 -15.44 -2.71 3.02
CA VAL A 216 -14.42 -2.87 1.96
C VAL A 216 -13.03 -2.47 2.48
N ALA A 217 -12.94 -1.38 3.25
CA ALA A 217 -11.70 -0.94 3.87
C ALA A 217 -11.18 -1.96 4.90
N LYS A 218 -12.05 -2.48 5.79
CA LYS A 218 -11.66 -3.53 6.76
C LYS A 218 -11.14 -4.77 6.02
N PHE A 219 -11.80 -5.16 4.92
CA PHE A 219 -11.43 -6.35 4.14
C PHE A 219 -10.05 -6.17 3.50
N LEU A 220 -9.81 -5.02 2.87
CA LEU A 220 -8.52 -4.70 2.27
C LEU A 220 -7.39 -4.55 3.31
N LYS A 221 -7.70 -4.33 4.60
CA LYS A 221 -6.73 -4.38 5.70
C LYS A 221 -6.41 -5.80 6.19
N GLY A 222 -7.05 -6.83 5.65
CA GLY A 222 -6.87 -8.22 6.08
C GLY A 222 -7.71 -8.62 7.30
N GLN A 223 -8.66 -7.79 7.74
CA GLN A 223 -9.59 -8.11 8.84
C GLN A 223 -10.74 -9.02 8.35
N THR A 224 -10.38 -10.10 7.65
CA THR A 224 -11.34 -10.95 6.92
C THR A 224 -12.24 -11.75 7.85
N ASN A 225 -11.72 -12.23 8.98
CA ASN A 225 -12.47 -13.09 9.91
C ASN A 225 -13.60 -12.34 10.64
N GLU A 226 -13.38 -11.07 11.00
CA GLU A 226 -14.38 -10.22 11.66
C GLU A 226 -15.55 -9.94 10.69
N ILE A 227 -15.23 -9.56 9.45
CA ILE A 227 -16.22 -9.30 8.41
C ILE A 227 -17.01 -10.55 8.07
N LEU A 228 -16.37 -11.72 7.97
CA LEU A 228 -17.07 -12.98 7.70
C LEU A 228 -18.06 -13.33 8.83
N ARG A 229 -17.75 -12.99 10.09
CA ARG A 229 -18.67 -13.15 11.21
C ARG A 229 -19.83 -12.17 11.13
N GLU A 230 -19.56 -10.88 10.90
CA GLU A 230 -20.58 -9.84 10.72
C GLU A 230 -21.55 -10.20 9.57
N LEU A 231 -21.02 -10.58 8.41
CA LEU A 231 -21.80 -11.02 7.25
C LEU A 231 -22.68 -12.23 7.56
N LYS A 232 -22.16 -13.24 8.27
CA LYS A 232 -22.95 -14.42 8.67
C LYS A 232 -24.10 -14.04 9.60
N ILE A 233 -23.89 -13.10 10.52
CA ILE A 233 -24.92 -12.63 11.44
C ILE A 233 -26.01 -11.88 10.66
N GLU A 234 -25.64 -10.98 9.75
CA GLU A 234 -26.61 -10.23 8.94
C GLU A 234 -27.38 -11.12 7.97
N MET A 235 -26.74 -12.13 7.38
CA MET A 235 -27.42 -13.15 6.57
C MET A 235 -28.46 -13.92 7.38
N LYS A 236 -28.14 -14.34 8.61
CA LYS A 236 -29.10 -15.02 9.50
C LYS A 236 -30.27 -14.11 9.88
N LYS A 237 -30.01 -12.85 10.22
CA LYS A 237 -31.06 -11.85 10.52
C LYS A 237 -31.99 -11.60 9.33
N SER A 238 -31.42 -11.46 8.13
CA SER A 238 -32.19 -11.22 6.90
C SER A 238 -32.98 -12.46 6.45
N SER A 239 -32.52 -13.67 6.78
CA SER A 239 -33.24 -14.91 6.48
C SER A 239 -34.45 -15.13 7.40
N ASN A 240 -34.43 -14.59 8.61
CA ASN A 240 -35.54 -14.69 9.56
C ASN A 240 -36.61 -13.61 9.36
N GLN A 241 -36.29 -12.47 8.75
CA GLN A 241 -37.24 -11.45 8.33
C GLN A 241 -37.67 -11.68 6.87
N LYS A 242 -38.71 -12.49 6.65
CA LYS A 242 -39.31 -12.79 5.33
C LYS A 242 -39.91 -11.57 4.59
N SER A 243 -39.81 -10.35 5.12
CA SER A 243 -40.51 -9.17 4.60
C SER A 243 -39.70 -7.88 4.77
N MET A 244 -38.63 -7.69 3.99
CA MET A 244 -38.07 -6.35 3.84
C MET A 244 -37.95 -5.95 2.38
N LYS A 245 -38.73 -4.94 2.00
CA LYS A 245 -38.67 -4.15 0.75
C LYS A 245 -37.31 -3.44 0.53
N LYS A 246 -36.28 -3.77 1.32
CA LYS A 246 -34.92 -3.26 1.20
C LYS A 246 -34.01 -4.46 0.94
N PRO A 247 -33.26 -4.50 -0.18
CA PRO A 247 -32.33 -5.59 -0.42
C PRO A 247 -31.35 -5.64 0.76
N PRO A 248 -31.11 -6.81 1.37
CA PRO A 248 -30.08 -6.92 2.38
C PRO A 248 -28.78 -6.44 1.75
N ILE A 249 -28.13 -5.49 2.42
CA ILE A 249 -26.84 -4.91 2.00
C ILE A 249 -25.81 -6.03 1.74
N PHE A 250 -26.05 -7.22 2.29
CA PHE A 250 -25.21 -8.42 2.19
C PHE A 250 -25.99 -9.73 1.94
N ALA A 251 -26.87 -9.81 0.93
CA ALA A 251 -27.29 -11.12 0.42
C ALA A 251 -26.16 -11.75 -0.40
N ILE A 252 -25.26 -12.49 0.25
CA ILE A 252 -24.31 -13.37 -0.43
C ILE A 252 -24.73 -14.82 -0.22
N LYS A 253 -25.33 -15.46 -1.23
CA LYS A 253 -25.33 -16.93 -1.29
C LYS A 253 -23.89 -17.38 -1.57
N PHE A 254 -23.09 -17.63 -0.54
CA PHE A 254 -21.82 -18.33 -0.70
C PHE A 254 -22.13 -19.81 -0.97
N LYS A 255 -22.01 -20.25 -2.22
CA LYS A 255 -21.72 -21.66 -2.48
C LYS A 255 -20.24 -21.86 -2.08
N PRO A 256 -19.94 -22.70 -1.07
CA PRO A 256 -18.55 -22.98 -0.73
C PRO A 256 -17.87 -23.62 -1.93
N LEU A 257 -16.76 -23.03 -2.38
CA LEU A 257 -15.84 -23.72 -3.27
C LEU A 257 -15.26 -24.87 -2.47
N LYS A 258 -15.75 -26.08 -2.71
CA LYS A 258 -15.12 -27.31 -2.22
C LYS A 258 -13.73 -27.39 -2.85
N LYS A 259 -12.75 -27.76 -2.02
CA LYS A 259 -11.35 -27.98 -2.39
C LYS A 259 -11.24 -29.01 -3.50
#